data_AF-A0A7X6WED9-F1
#
_entry.id   AF-A0A7X6WED9-F1
#
_cell.length_a   1.000
_cell.length_b   1.000
_cell.length_c   1.000
_cell.angle_alpha   90.00
_cell.angle_beta   90.00
_cell.angle_gamma   90.00
#
_symmetry.space_group_name_H-M   'P 1'
#
loop_
_entity.id
_entity.type
_entity.pdbx_description
1 polymer ?
#
loop_
_entity_poly.entity_id
_entity_poly.type
_entity_poly.pdbx_seq_one_letter_code
_entity_poly.pdbx_strand_id
1 'polypeptide(L)'
;PLFSTDLYSPLYTEEIENPLENSERIIEEKRNIKLSTLEVEVAIESIKKYKPYAILMDGGLIRYNIYAYDKWLELRSICEEEGIILVGVIKDIKTSIIGDTMKERDRNMEQVFYDRELLFGQLDYGEMIQIFDEVNKKGNQGYSSVFLRSSLQPSVVGMDILDTQRKHLEEMANLVFTLTPENSRGVPLWLDIVDKEVKISDDIMRALMERYLDRDVYERFFVSERDKRS
;
A
#
# COMPACT_ATOMS: atom_id res chain seq x y z
N PRO A 1 -19.69 3.08 5.67
CA PRO A 1 -18.21 3.20 5.65
C PRO A 1 -17.67 3.13 7.08
N LEU A 2 -16.50 2.52 7.27
CA LEU A 2 -15.75 2.56 8.53
C LEU A 2 -14.60 3.53 8.35
N PHE A 3 -14.42 4.43 9.31
CA PHE A 3 -13.33 5.40 9.31
C PHE A 3 -12.68 5.35 10.68
N SER A 4 -11.36 5.24 10.68
CA SER A 4 -10.54 5.51 11.84
C SER A 4 -9.55 6.61 11.46
N THR A 5 -9.19 7.43 12.43
CA THR A 5 -8.31 8.58 12.21
C THR A 5 -7.29 8.65 13.33
N ASP A 6 -6.03 8.86 12.95
CA ASP A 6 -4.96 9.17 13.88
C ASP A 6 -4.24 10.43 13.40
N LEU A 7 -3.68 11.19 14.34
CA LEU A 7 -2.93 12.40 14.06
C LEU A 7 -1.43 12.08 14.16
N TYR A 8 -0.70 12.49 13.13
CA TYR A 8 0.75 12.60 13.16
C TYR A 8 1.14 14.05 12.91
N SER A 9 1.99 14.58 13.80
CA SER A 9 2.65 15.86 13.58
C SER A 9 4.15 15.65 13.82
N PRO A 10 5.02 16.13 12.92
CA PRO A 10 6.47 16.13 13.16
C PRO A 10 6.88 16.89 14.41
N LEU A 11 5.99 17.76 14.94
CA LEU A 11 6.19 18.51 16.19
C LEU A 11 5.73 17.73 17.43
N TYR A 12 4.90 16.70 17.24
CA TYR A 12 4.56 15.71 18.27
C TYR A 12 5.60 14.58 18.22
N THR A 13 6.85 14.90 18.54
CA THR A 13 7.84 13.87 18.86
C THR A 13 8.01 13.83 20.36
N GLU A 14 7.58 12.73 20.97
CA GLU A 14 8.23 12.23 22.19
C GLU A 14 9.74 12.19 21.89
N GLU A 15 10.52 12.77 22.82
CA GLU A 15 11.90 13.21 22.71
C GLU A 15 12.72 12.49 21.62
N ILE A 16 13.15 13.25 20.60
CA ILE A 16 14.14 12.78 19.65
C ILE A 16 15.46 12.64 20.41
N GLU A 17 15.82 11.41 20.81
CA GLU A 17 17.03 11.12 21.59
C GLU A 17 18.33 11.54 20.87
N ASN A 18 18.30 11.79 19.55
CA ASN A 18 19.49 12.22 18.82
C ASN A 18 19.19 13.15 17.61
N PRO A 19 19.44 14.46 17.70
CA PRO A 19 19.21 15.44 16.63
C PRO A 19 20.04 15.25 15.34
N LEU A 20 21.03 14.35 15.37
CA LEU A 20 21.96 14.06 14.27
C LEU A 20 21.56 12.83 13.45
N GLU A 21 20.55 12.08 13.89
CA GLU A 21 20.01 10.94 13.18
C GLU A 21 19.03 11.45 12.10
N ASN A 22 19.12 10.94 10.88
CA ASN A 22 18.51 11.50 9.68
C ASN A 22 16.99 11.73 9.86
N SER A 23 16.60 12.95 10.24
CA SER A 23 15.28 13.27 10.80
C SER A 23 14.14 12.94 9.84
N GLU A 24 14.36 13.10 8.53
CA GLU A 24 13.40 12.75 7.49
C GLU A 24 13.04 11.26 7.47
N ARG A 25 14.04 10.39 7.64
CA ARG A 25 13.84 8.93 7.65
C ARG A 25 13.03 8.49 8.87
N ILE A 26 13.33 9.06 10.04
CA ILE A 26 12.61 8.80 11.29
C ILE A 26 11.15 9.27 11.20
N ILE A 27 10.93 10.45 10.60
CA ILE A 27 9.59 11.00 10.36
C ILE A 27 8.78 10.08 9.42
N GLU A 28 9.39 9.66 8.31
CA GLU A 28 8.76 8.75 7.36
C GLU A 28 8.42 7.40 7.98
N GLU A 29 9.31 6.84 8.78
CA GLU A 29 9.10 5.57 9.47
C GLU A 29 7.96 5.65 10.49
N LYS A 30 7.93 6.69 11.34
CA LYS A 30 6.81 6.92 12.28
C LYS A 30 5.47 7.10 11.56
N ARG A 31 5.46 7.83 10.45
CA ARG A 31 4.27 7.99 9.61
C ARG A 31 3.80 6.65 9.05
N ASN A 32 4.72 5.84 8.52
CA ASN A 32 4.41 4.53 7.95
C ASN A 32 3.87 3.57 9.02
N ILE A 33 4.40 3.60 10.25
CA ILE A 33 3.89 2.83 11.40
C ILE A 33 2.44 3.20 11.70
N LYS A 34 2.16 4.50 11.91
CA LYS A 34 0.81 4.98 12.21
C LYS A 34 -0.20 4.63 11.12
N LEU A 35 0.13 4.92 9.86
CA LEU A 35 -0.76 4.64 8.73
C LEU A 35 -1.02 3.13 8.58
N SER A 36 0.02 2.31 8.63
CA SER A 36 -0.13 0.86 8.46
C SER A 36 -0.90 0.24 9.64
N THR A 37 -0.72 0.77 10.87
CA THR A 37 -1.47 0.34 12.05
C THR A 37 -2.95 0.66 11.90
N LEU A 38 -3.26 1.89 11.49
CA LEU A 38 -4.63 2.36 11.26
C LEU A 38 -5.36 1.54 10.19
N GLU A 39 -4.68 1.28 9.06
CA GLU A 39 -5.19 0.43 7.97
C GLU A 39 -5.55 -0.98 8.48
N VAL A 40 -4.69 -1.58 9.30
CA VAL A 40 -4.90 -2.93 9.87
C VAL A 40 -6.03 -2.93 10.91
N GLU A 41 -6.13 -1.91 11.76
CA GLU A 41 -7.22 -1.79 12.73
C GLU A 41 -8.57 -1.67 12.06
N VAL A 42 -8.68 -0.85 11.01
CA VAL A 42 -9.90 -0.73 10.20
C VAL A 42 -10.24 -2.06 9.52
N ALA A 43 -9.24 -2.79 9.03
CA ALA A 43 -9.46 -4.12 8.46
C ALA A 43 -10.05 -5.09 9.52
N ILE A 44 -9.47 -5.15 10.72
CA ILE A 44 -9.97 -5.97 11.83
C ILE A 44 -11.42 -5.58 12.22
N GLU A 45 -11.71 -4.29 12.33
CA GLU A 45 -13.07 -3.82 12.61
C GLU A 45 -14.06 -4.18 11.51
N SER A 46 -13.62 -4.13 10.25
CA SER A 46 -14.44 -4.51 9.10
C SER A 46 -14.80 -5.99 9.13
N ILE A 47 -13.88 -6.87 9.56
CA ILE A 47 -14.15 -8.30 9.76
C ILE A 47 -15.23 -8.49 10.81
N LYS A 48 -15.02 -7.91 12.00
CA LYS A 48 -15.95 -8.04 13.14
C LYS A 48 -17.37 -7.59 12.77
N LYS A 49 -17.48 -6.54 11.95
CA LYS A 49 -18.76 -5.93 11.58
C LYS A 49 -19.45 -6.61 10.40
N TYR A 50 -18.71 -6.96 9.35
CA TYR A 50 -19.29 -7.34 8.07
C TYR A 50 -19.03 -8.79 7.67
N LYS A 51 -18.06 -9.48 8.29
CA LYS A 51 -17.64 -10.85 7.98
C LYS A 51 -17.44 -11.07 6.47
N PRO A 52 -16.56 -10.28 5.84
CA PRO A 52 -16.38 -10.32 4.39
C PRO A 52 -15.77 -11.65 3.96
N TYR A 53 -15.96 -12.00 2.69
CA TYR A 53 -15.28 -13.15 2.08
C TYR A 53 -13.77 -12.92 1.94
N ALA A 54 -13.39 -11.70 1.54
CA ALA A 54 -12.00 -11.30 1.35
C ALA A 54 -11.80 -9.84 1.75
N ILE A 55 -10.57 -9.49 2.13
CA ILE A 55 -10.11 -8.13 2.37
C ILE A 55 -9.03 -7.79 1.35
N LEU A 56 -9.23 -6.68 0.64
CA LEU A 56 -8.24 -6.07 -0.24
C LEU A 56 -7.54 -4.93 0.52
N MET A 57 -6.25 -5.09 0.76
CA MET A 57 -5.38 -4.07 1.35
C MET A 57 -4.67 -3.29 0.24
N ASP A 58 -4.49 -1.97 0.42
CA ASP A 58 -3.74 -1.13 -0.52
C ASP A 58 -2.24 -1.17 -0.20
N GLY A 59 -1.52 -1.99 -0.96
CA GLY A 59 -0.10 -2.29 -0.76
C GLY A 59 0.14 -3.78 -0.46
N GLY A 60 1.41 -4.16 -0.51
CA GLY A 60 1.82 -5.54 -0.28
C GLY A 60 1.77 -5.90 1.21
N LEU A 61 1.32 -7.11 1.53
CA LEU A 61 1.07 -7.55 2.91
C LEU A 61 2.32 -7.45 3.81
N ILE A 62 3.51 -7.61 3.22
CA ILE A 62 4.79 -7.45 3.93
C ILE A 62 4.96 -6.08 4.60
N ARG A 63 4.34 -5.03 4.06
CA ARG A 63 4.38 -3.68 4.66
C ARG A 63 3.79 -3.69 6.07
N TYR A 64 2.69 -4.40 6.27
CA TYR A 64 2.02 -4.48 7.57
C TYR A 64 2.81 -5.30 8.58
N ASN A 65 3.48 -6.36 8.11
CA ASN A 65 4.44 -7.12 8.92
C ASN A 65 5.58 -6.23 9.44
N ILE A 66 6.08 -5.32 8.60
CA ILE A 66 7.18 -4.41 8.97
C ILE A 66 6.72 -3.29 9.90
N TYR A 67 5.61 -2.62 9.57
CA TYR A 67 5.23 -1.35 10.21
C TYR A 67 4.10 -1.47 11.24
N ALA A 68 3.42 -2.60 11.32
CA ALA A 68 2.27 -2.80 12.21
C ALA A 68 2.26 -4.21 12.80
N TYR A 69 3.42 -4.76 13.14
CA TYR A 69 3.65 -6.18 13.43
C TYR A 69 2.59 -6.83 14.35
N ASP A 70 2.35 -6.27 15.54
CA ASP A 70 1.41 -6.86 16.51
C ASP A 70 -0.02 -6.90 15.98
N LYS A 71 -0.48 -5.80 15.37
CA LYS A 71 -1.80 -5.70 14.75
C LYS A 71 -1.91 -6.56 13.50
N TRP A 72 -0.83 -6.66 12.74
CA TRP A 72 -0.73 -7.52 11.57
C TRP A 72 -0.90 -8.99 11.96
N LEU A 73 -0.25 -9.44 13.04
CA LEU A 73 -0.44 -10.80 13.58
C LEU A 73 -1.90 -11.03 14.00
N GLU A 74 -2.53 -10.06 14.68
CA GLU A 74 -3.96 -10.13 15.04
C GLU A 74 -4.84 -10.31 13.79
N LEU A 75 -4.67 -9.47 12.77
CA LEU A 75 -5.42 -9.55 11.51
C LEU A 75 -5.20 -10.89 10.80
N ARG A 76 -3.94 -11.32 10.70
CA ARG A 76 -3.57 -12.59 10.07
C ARG A 76 -4.27 -13.77 10.76
N SER A 77 -4.19 -13.85 12.08
CA SER A 77 -4.81 -14.93 12.84
C SER A 77 -6.32 -14.95 12.66
N ILE A 78 -7.00 -13.80 12.73
CA ILE A 78 -8.45 -13.72 12.51
C ILE A 78 -8.81 -14.21 11.10
N CYS A 79 -8.07 -13.77 10.08
CA CYS A 79 -8.31 -14.17 8.70
C CYS A 79 -8.10 -15.68 8.47
N GLU A 80 -7.05 -16.26 9.05
CA GLU A 80 -6.77 -17.71 8.95
C GLU A 80 -7.82 -18.54 9.71
N GLU A 81 -8.24 -18.10 10.89
CA GLU A 81 -9.23 -18.80 11.73
C GLU A 81 -10.66 -18.72 11.16
N GLU A 82 -11.06 -17.56 10.64
CA GLU A 82 -12.41 -17.35 10.08
C GLU A 82 -12.51 -17.70 8.58
N GLY A 83 -11.38 -18.04 7.95
CA GLY A 83 -11.33 -18.37 6.51
C GLY A 83 -11.55 -17.18 5.60
N ILE A 84 -11.21 -15.97 6.05
CA ILE A 84 -11.28 -14.72 5.29
C ILE A 84 -10.01 -14.55 4.48
N ILE A 85 -10.12 -14.36 3.17
CA ILE A 85 -8.95 -14.27 2.29
C ILE A 85 -8.33 -12.88 2.38
N LEU A 86 -7.04 -12.81 2.73
CA LEU A 86 -6.33 -11.55 2.88
C LEU A 86 -5.44 -11.30 1.66
N VAL A 87 -5.68 -10.18 0.98
CA VAL A 87 -5.03 -9.85 -0.30
C VAL A 87 -4.42 -8.47 -0.22
N GLY A 88 -3.12 -8.35 -0.52
CA GLY A 88 -2.47 -7.07 -0.79
C GLY A 88 -2.44 -6.78 -2.28
N VAL A 89 -2.83 -5.57 -2.68
CA VAL A 89 -2.78 -5.11 -4.08
C VAL A 89 -1.72 -4.02 -4.21
N ILE A 90 -0.72 -4.24 -5.06
CA ILE A 90 0.49 -3.41 -5.16
C ILE A 90 0.48 -2.65 -6.49
N LYS A 91 0.18 -1.35 -6.44
CA LYS A 91 0.32 -0.46 -7.61
C LYS A 91 1.78 -0.30 -8.04
N ASP A 92 2.63 0.07 -7.09
CA ASP A 92 4.00 0.51 -7.36
C ASP A 92 4.96 -0.63 -7.02
N ILE A 93 5.18 -1.49 -8.02
CA ILE A 93 6.11 -2.62 -7.89
C ILE A 93 7.54 -2.09 -7.90
N LYS A 94 8.24 -2.25 -6.78
CA LYS A 94 9.65 -1.88 -6.58
C LYS A 94 10.57 -3.11 -6.42
N THR A 95 10.04 -4.31 -6.64
CA THR A 95 10.81 -5.55 -6.55
C THR A 95 11.64 -5.75 -7.81
N SER A 96 12.70 -6.53 -7.68
CA SER A 96 13.61 -6.91 -8.78
C SER A 96 13.76 -8.42 -8.86
N ILE A 97 12.73 -9.20 -8.52
CA ILE A 97 12.81 -10.66 -8.40
C ILE A 97 13.23 -11.30 -9.73
N ILE A 98 12.59 -10.90 -10.82
CA ILE A 98 12.90 -11.37 -12.18
C ILE A 98 14.29 -10.87 -12.59
N GLY A 99 14.57 -9.58 -12.36
CA GLY A 99 15.87 -8.98 -12.70
C GLY A 99 17.05 -9.63 -12.00
N ASP A 100 16.91 -9.92 -10.70
CA ASP A 100 17.90 -10.63 -9.88
C ASP A 100 18.14 -12.04 -10.44
N THR A 101 17.05 -12.76 -10.75
CA THR A 101 17.13 -14.12 -11.33
C THR A 101 17.83 -14.11 -12.69
N MET A 102 17.55 -13.11 -13.53
CA MET A 102 18.23 -12.96 -14.81
C MET A 102 19.72 -12.71 -14.64
N LYS A 103 20.11 -11.84 -13.69
CA LYS A 103 21.52 -11.54 -13.39
C LYS A 103 22.28 -12.75 -12.81
N GLU A 104 21.61 -13.60 -12.04
CA GLU A 104 22.20 -14.85 -11.56
C GLU A 104 22.49 -15.83 -12.71
N ARG A 105 21.61 -15.88 -13.72
CA ARG A 105 21.77 -16.74 -14.90
C ARG A 105 22.76 -16.18 -15.92
N ASP A 106 22.79 -14.86 -16.09
CA ASP A 106 23.75 -14.16 -16.95
C ASP A 106 24.56 -13.12 -16.16
N ARG A 107 25.74 -13.54 -15.71
CA ARG A 107 26.65 -12.69 -14.94
C ARG A 107 27.17 -11.48 -15.71
N ASN A 108 27.06 -11.47 -17.05
CA ASN A 108 27.52 -10.36 -17.89
C ASN A 108 26.54 -9.17 -17.92
N MET A 109 25.31 -9.34 -17.43
CA MET A 109 24.30 -8.29 -17.43
C MET A 109 24.69 -7.12 -16.51
N GLU A 110 25.02 -5.94 -17.02
CA GLU A 110 25.64 -4.87 -16.21
C GLU A 110 24.72 -4.29 -15.11
N GLN A 111 23.41 -4.33 -15.29
CA GLN A 111 22.43 -3.71 -14.40
C GLN A 111 21.25 -4.65 -14.10
N VAL A 112 20.69 -4.55 -12.89
CA VAL A 112 19.42 -5.19 -12.50
C VAL A 112 18.29 -4.18 -12.68
N PHE A 113 17.23 -4.59 -13.38
CA PHE A 113 16.00 -3.79 -13.59
C PHE A 113 14.90 -4.22 -12.61
N TYR A 114 13.97 -3.31 -12.27
CA TYR A 114 12.80 -3.73 -11.48
C TYR A 114 11.82 -4.52 -12.34
N ASP A 115 11.04 -5.36 -11.66
CA ASP A 115 10.07 -6.26 -12.28
C ASP A 115 9.05 -5.48 -13.12
N ARG A 116 8.67 -4.28 -12.67
CA ARG A 116 7.77 -3.40 -13.43
C ARG A 116 8.34 -3.02 -14.79
N GLU A 117 9.62 -2.66 -14.87
CA GLU A 117 10.23 -2.27 -16.15
C GLU A 117 10.41 -3.48 -17.05
N LEU A 118 10.76 -4.63 -16.48
CA LEU A 118 10.90 -5.89 -17.23
C LEU A 118 9.56 -6.40 -17.79
N LEU A 119 8.47 -6.24 -17.04
CA LEU A 119 7.14 -6.72 -17.43
C LEU A 119 6.32 -5.70 -18.24
N PHE A 120 6.85 -4.50 -18.50
CA PHE A 120 6.13 -3.47 -19.21
C PHE A 120 5.79 -3.93 -20.64
N GLY A 121 4.48 -4.02 -20.93
CA GLY A 121 3.95 -4.47 -22.22
C GLY A 121 4.24 -5.93 -22.55
N GLN A 122 4.67 -6.75 -21.58
CA GLN A 122 4.99 -8.16 -21.82
C GLN A 122 3.78 -9.08 -21.65
N LEU A 123 2.86 -8.75 -20.74
CA LEU A 123 1.67 -9.54 -20.46
C LEU A 123 0.50 -9.14 -21.37
N ASP A 124 -0.29 -10.12 -21.80
CA ASP A 124 -1.59 -9.88 -22.43
C ASP A 124 -2.63 -9.41 -21.39
N TYR A 125 -3.72 -8.80 -21.87
CA TYR A 125 -4.78 -8.31 -20.98
C TYR A 125 -5.45 -9.49 -20.24
N GLY A 126 -5.44 -9.44 -18.91
CA GLY A 126 -5.90 -10.52 -18.03
C GLY A 126 -4.87 -11.61 -17.75
N GLU A 127 -3.67 -11.53 -18.35
CA GLU A 127 -2.60 -12.48 -18.07
C GLU A 127 -1.92 -12.17 -16.73
N MET A 128 -1.50 -13.23 -16.04
CA MET A 128 -0.73 -13.14 -14.80
C MET A 128 0.49 -14.06 -14.83
N ILE A 129 1.55 -13.64 -14.14
CA ILE A 129 2.71 -14.48 -13.82
C ILE A 129 2.73 -14.70 -12.31
N GLN A 130 2.79 -15.98 -11.91
CA GLN A 130 3.02 -16.36 -10.53
C GLN A 130 4.50 -16.32 -10.17
N ILE A 131 4.81 -15.75 -9.01
CA ILE A 131 6.15 -15.69 -8.45
C ILE A 131 6.29 -16.79 -7.40
N PHE A 132 7.09 -17.81 -7.71
CA PHE A 132 7.33 -18.95 -6.83
C PHE A 132 8.35 -18.63 -5.72
N ASP A 133 8.14 -19.19 -4.54
CA ASP A 133 8.92 -18.91 -3.32
C ASP A 133 10.41 -19.18 -3.47
N GLU A 134 10.79 -20.13 -4.32
CA GLU A 134 12.18 -20.51 -4.60
C GLU A 134 13.01 -19.34 -5.16
N VAL A 135 12.32 -18.39 -5.79
CA VAL A 135 12.91 -17.20 -6.44
C VAL A 135 12.59 -15.93 -5.66
N ASN A 136 11.57 -16.00 -4.79
CA ASN A 136 11.11 -14.87 -4.00
C ASN A 136 12.00 -14.72 -2.76
N LYS A 137 12.73 -13.61 -2.63
CA LYS A 137 13.44 -13.25 -1.38
C LYS A 137 12.48 -13.15 -0.16
N LYS A 138 11.16 -13.16 -0.39
CA LYS A 138 10.09 -13.27 0.61
C LYS A 138 9.75 -14.70 1.05
N GLY A 139 10.37 -15.76 0.51
CA GLY A 139 10.00 -17.17 0.76
C GLY A 139 10.03 -17.60 2.24
N ASN A 140 10.73 -16.87 3.11
CA ASN A 140 10.71 -17.09 4.57
C ASN A 140 9.63 -16.29 5.31
N GLN A 141 8.84 -15.46 4.63
CA GLN A 141 7.86 -14.57 5.24
C GLN A 141 6.40 -15.01 5.03
N GLY A 142 6.16 -16.09 4.26
CA GLY A 142 4.85 -16.73 4.18
C GLY A 142 3.86 -16.06 3.22
N TYR A 143 4.32 -15.56 2.06
CA TYR A 143 3.48 -14.88 1.08
C TYR A 143 3.62 -15.47 -0.33
N SER A 144 2.47 -15.67 -0.98
CA SER A 144 2.37 -16.05 -2.40
C SER A 144 2.06 -14.81 -3.22
N SER A 145 2.76 -14.59 -4.33
CA SER A 145 2.60 -13.37 -5.13
C SER A 145 2.39 -13.64 -6.61
N VAL A 146 1.68 -12.73 -7.27
CA VAL A 146 1.56 -12.67 -8.74
C VAL A 146 1.81 -11.26 -9.24
N PHE A 147 2.20 -11.14 -10.51
CA PHE A 147 2.02 -9.94 -11.31
C PHE A 147 0.85 -10.14 -12.26
N LEU A 148 -0.05 -9.17 -12.37
CA LEU A 148 -1.27 -9.24 -13.16
C LEU A 148 -1.37 -8.00 -14.05
N ARG A 149 -1.72 -8.19 -15.33
CA ARG A 149 -2.15 -7.08 -16.19
C ARG A 149 -3.68 -6.97 -16.18
N SER A 150 -4.18 -6.21 -15.23
CA SER A 150 -5.61 -6.03 -14.94
C SER A 150 -6.29 -4.90 -15.72
N SER A 151 -5.55 -4.13 -16.51
CA SER A 151 -6.07 -3.03 -17.33
C SER A 151 -5.43 -3.04 -18.72
N LEU A 152 -5.96 -2.22 -19.63
CA LEU A 152 -5.39 -2.03 -20.96
C LEU A 152 -4.04 -1.30 -20.93
N GLN A 153 -3.68 -0.66 -19.80
CA GLN A 153 -2.35 -0.10 -19.63
C GLN A 153 -1.28 -1.22 -19.74
N PRO A 154 -0.10 -0.91 -20.31
CA PRO A 154 0.99 -1.88 -20.45
C PRO A 154 1.67 -2.24 -19.12
N SER A 155 1.36 -1.52 -18.04
CA SER A 155 1.89 -1.80 -16.70
C SER A 155 1.15 -2.95 -16.02
N VAL A 156 1.89 -3.71 -15.21
CA VAL A 156 1.35 -4.73 -14.31
C VAL A 156 1.11 -4.18 -12.91
N VAL A 157 0.20 -4.80 -12.16
CA VAL A 157 0.08 -4.66 -10.71
C VAL A 157 0.56 -5.91 -10.01
N GLY A 158 1.07 -5.77 -8.80
CA GLY A 158 1.38 -6.90 -7.93
C GLY A 158 0.17 -7.27 -7.10
N MET A 159 0.06 -8.55 -6.76
CA MET A 159 -0.88 -9.01 -5.75
C MET A 159 -0.17 -10.04 -4.87
N ASP A 160 -0.35 -9.96 -3.55
CA ASP A 160 0.12 -10.98 -2.63
C ASP A 160 -0.98 -11.45 -1.67
N ILE A 161 -0.88 -12.72 -1.27
CA ILE A 161 -1.75 -13.36 -0.26
C ILE A 161 -0.90 -14.16 0.72
N LEU A 162 -1.50 -14.60 1.83
CA LEU A 162 -0.85 -15.52 2.75
C LEU A 162 -0.58 -16.88 2.08
N ASP A 163 0.56 -17.51 2.36
CA ASP A 163 0.89 -18.83 1.81
C ASP A 163 -0.09 -19.93 2.21
N THR A 164 -0.63 -19.83 3.42
CA THR A 164 -1.72 -20.69 3.91
C THR A 164 -2.98 -20.60 3.04
N GLN A 165 -3.13 -19.51 2.29
CA GLN A 165 -4.25 -19.21 1.41
C GLN A 165 -3.91 -19.40 -0.08
N ARG A 166 -2.71 -19.88 -0.43
CA ARG A 166 -2.20 -20.03 -1.82
C ARG A 166 -3.20 -20.59 -2.82
N LYS A 167 -4.03 -21.54 -2.41
CA LYS A 167 -5.07 -22.15 -3.26
C LYS A 167 -6.09 -21.16 -3.84
N HIS A 168 -6.23 -19.97 -3.24
CA HIS A 168 -7.12 -18.89 -3.67
C HIS A 168 -6.42 -17.83 -4.54
N LEU A 169 -5.13 -17.98 -4.86
CA LEU A 169 -4.36 -16.95 -5.58
C LEU A 169 -4.98 -16.59 -6.93
N GLU A 170 -5.32 -17.58 -7.74
CA GLU A 170 -5.96 -17.37 -9.04
C GLU A 170 -7.38 -16.79 -8.89
N GLU A 171 -8.13 -17.27 -7.90
CA GLU A 171 -9.47 -16.76 -7.59
C GLU A 171 -9.43 -15.27 -7.23
N MET A 172 -8.48 -14.86 -6.39
CA MET A 172 -8.31 -13.47 -5.98
C MET A 172 -7.76 -12.60 -7.11
N ALA A 173 -6.89 -13.15 -7.96
CA ALA A 173 -6.44 -12.46 -9.18
C ALA A 173 -7.63 -12.15 -10.10
N ASN A 174 -8.53 -13.12 -10.29
CA ASN A 174 -9.76 -12.93 -11.06
C ASN A 174 -10.69 -11.89 -10.42
N LEU A 175 -10.80 -11.86 -9.09
CA LEU A 175 -11.55 -10.82 -8.38
C LEU A 175 -10.94 -9.43 -8.62
N VAL A 176 -9.62 -9.29 -8.46
CA VAL A 176 -8.90 -8.04 -8.72
C VAL A 176 -9.10 -7.59 -10.18
N PHE A 177 -8.96 -8.49 -11.13
CA PHE A 177 -9.22 -8.23 -12.56
C PHE A 177 -10.65 -7.73 -12.78
N THR A 178 -11.64 -8.44 -12.25
CA THR A 178 -13.07 -8.11 -12.41
C THR A 178 -13.44 -6.75 -11.82
N LEU A 179 -12.82 -6.37 -10.70
CA LEU A 179 -13.06 -5.08 -10.05
C LEU A 179 -12.23 -3.93 -10.64
N THR A 180 -11.32 -4.21 -11.57
CA THR A 180 -10.45 -3.20 -12.19
C THR A 180 -11.08 -2.67 -13.47
N PRO A 181 -11.36 -1.36 -13.57
CA PRO A 181 -11.84 -0.79 -14.83
C PRO A 181 -10.76 -0.91 -15.92
N GLU A 182 -11.15 -1.30 -17.14
CA GLU A 182 -10.24 -1.58 -18.25
C GLU A 182 -9.32 -0.40 -18.60
N ASN A 183 -9.85 0.83 -18.54
CA ASN A 183 -9.14 2.07 -18.85
C ASN A 183 -8.57 2.76 -17.60
N SER A 184 -8.31 2.00 -16.53
CA SER A 184 -7.72 2.51 -15.29
C SER A 184 -6.20 2.31 -15.24
N ARG A 185 -5.64 2.62 -14.08
CA ARG A 185 -4.24 2.39 -13.69
C ARG A 185 -3.94 0.96 -13.22
N GLY A 186 -4.83 0.00 -13.49
CA GLY A 186 -4.65 -1.42 -13.12
C GLY A 186 -5.08 -1.79 -11.69
N VAL A 187 -5.70 -0.90 -10.94
CA VAL A 187 -6.10 -1.17 -9.54
C VAL A 187 -7.63 -1.28 -9.44
N PRO A 188 -8.16 -2.17 -8.58
CA PRO A 188 -9.59 -2.26 -8.32
C PRO A 188 -10.24 -0.92 -7.99
N LEU A 189 -11.40 -0.64 -8.58
CA LEU A 189 -12.15 0.61 -8.39
C LEU A 189 -12.42 0.90 -6.91
N TRP A 190 -12.64 -0.13 -6.10
CA TRP A 190 -12.92 0.02 -4.67
C TRP A 190 -11.74 0.62 -3.90
N LEU A 191 -10.50 0.28 -4.25
CA LEU A 191 -9.33 0.87 -3.62
C LEU A 191 -9.20 2.35 -3.99
N ASP A 192 -9.45 2.72 -5.24
CA ASP A 192 -9.45 4.12 -5.67
C ASP A 192 -10.60 4.92 -4.99
N ILE A 193 -11.76 4.31 -4.73
CA ILE A 193 -12.84 4.94 -3.95
C ILE A 193 -12.38 5.19 -2.51
N VAL A 194 -11.80 4.18 -1.85
CA VAL A 194 -11.32 4.31 -0.46
C VAL A 194 -10.22 5.38 -0.37
N ASP A 195 -9.23 5.35 -1.27
CA ASP A 195 -8.14 6.36 -1.32
C ASP A 195 -8.70 7.78 -1.44
N LYS A 196 -9.70 7.97 -2.31
CA LYS A 196 -10.35 9.28 -2.49
C LYS A 196 -11.07 9.75 -1.24
N GLU A 197 -11.74 8.86 -0.51
CA GLU A 197 -12.52 9.20 0.69
C GLU A 197 -11.63 9.49 1.91
N VAL A 198 -10.48 8.84 2.04
CA VAL A 198 -9.56 9.06 3.17
C VAL A 198 -8.60 10.24 2.95
N LYS A 199 -8.48 10.73 1.71
CA LYS A 199 -7.57 11.81 1.37
C LYS A 199 -8.00 13.13 2.00
N ILE A 200 -7.11 13.70 2.84
CA ILE A 200 -7.26 15.08 3.33
C ILE A 200 -7.01 16.02 2.15
N SER A 201 -8.06 16.74 1.72
CA SER A 201 -7.96 17.72 0.63
C SER A 201 -7.39 19.06 1.12
N ASP A 202 -6.87 19.85 0.18
CA ASP A 202 -6.36 21.19 0.46
C ASP A 202 -7.44 22.08 1.08
N ASP A 203 -8.70 21.95 0.67
CA ASP A 203 -9.82 22.70 1.22
C ASP A 203 -10.08 22.34 2.68
N ILE A 204 -10.03 21.05 3.02
CA ILE A 204 -10.15 20.58 4.42
C ILE A 204 -8.98 21.14 5.24
N MET A 205 -7.75 21.07 4.71
CA MET A 205 -6.57 21.57 5.40
C MET A 205 -6.66 23.08 5.65
N ARG A 206 -7.05 23.87 4.64
CA ARG A 206 -7.28 25.32 4.78
C ARG A 206 -8.33 25.61 5.84
N ALA A 207 -9.48 24.93 5.78
CA ALA A 207 -10.55 25.13 6.76
C ALA A 207 -10.12 24.81 8.20
N LEU A 208 -9.31 23.77 8.40
CA LEU A 208 -8.73 23.44 9.71
C LEU A 208 -7.77 24.55 10.18
N MET A 209 -6.90 25.04 9.30
CA MET A 209 -5.95 26.09 9.65
C MET A 209 -6.64 27.42 9.95
N GLU A 210 -7.61 27.84 9.14
CA GLU A 210 -8.38 29.06 9.36
C GLU A 210 -9.14 29.04 10.69
N ARG A 211 -9.64 27.86 11.09
CA ARG A 211 -10.47 27.71 12.28
C ARG A 211 -9.66 27.60 13.57
N TYR A 212 -8.50 26.95 13.53
CA TYR A 212 -7.76 26.56 14.74
C TYR A 212 -6.41 27.26 14.91
N LEU A 213 -5.87 27.89 13.87
CA LEU A 213 -4.66 28.68 13.97
C LEU A 213 -4.99 30.13 14.36
N ASP A 214 -4.12 30.76 15.13
CA ASP A 214 -4.24 32.20 15.38
C ASP A 214 -4.20 32.98 14.06
N ARG A 215 -5.10 33.96 13.93
CA ARG A 215 -5.31 34.69 12.68
C ARG A 215 -4.05 35.42 12.21
N ASP A 216 -3.29 36.01 13.12
CA ASP A 216 -2.07 36.73 12.76
C ASP A 216 -0.96 35.78 12.33
N VAL A 217 -0.97 34.54 12.84
CA VAL A 217 -0.04 33.48 12.39
C VAL A 217 -0.49 32.98 11.02
N TYR A 218 -1.78 32.77 10.80
CA TYR A 218 -2.32 32.25 9.54
C TYR A 218 -2.06 33.24 8.39
N GLU A 219 -2.37 34.52 8.61
CA GLU A 219 -2.18 35.58 7.61
C GLU A 219 -0.70 35.87 7.30
N ARG A 220 0.21 35.57 8.23
CA ARG A 220 1.67 35.76 8.02
C ARG A 220 2.32 34.62 7.25
N PHE A 221 1.92 33.37 7.54
CA PHE A 221 2.62 32.20 7.01
C PHE A 221 1.91 31.52 5.84
N PHE A 222 0.59 31.69 5.71
CA PHE A 222 -0.22 30.89 4.78
C PHE A 222 -1.06 31.71 3.80
N VAL A 223 -1.28 33.01 4.06
CA VAL A 223 -1.92 33.92 3.10
C VAL A 223 -0.86 34.65 2.29
N SER A 224 -0.89 34.49 0.96
CA SER A 224 0.08 35.17 0.11
C SER A 224 -0.19 36.69 0.06
N GLU A 225 0.87 37.50 -0.06
CA GLU A 225 0.74 38.96 -0.22
C GLU A 225 -0.04 39.38 -1.49
N ARG A 226 -0.25 38.45 -2.44
CA ARG A 226 -1.09 38.66 -3.63
C ARG A 226 -2.57 38.50 -3.31
N ASP A 227 -2.92 37.56 -2.45
CA ASP A 227 -4.32 37.30 -2.06
C ASP A 227 -4.86 38.42 -1.15
N LYS A 228 -3.98 39.13 -0.43
CA LYS A 228 -4.33 40.32 0.38
C LYS A 228 -4.73 41.54 -0.45
N ARG A 229 -4.53 41.53 -1.78
CA ARG A 229 -4.80 42.67 -2.68
C ARG A 229 -6.11 42.55 -3.46
N SER A 230 -6.89 41.49 -3.24
CA SER A 230 -8.18 41.23 -3.90
C SER A 230 -9.34 41.60 -3.00
#